data_AF-A0AAE3TA53-F1
#
_entry.id   AF-A0AAE3TA53-F1
#
_cell.length_a   1.000
_cell.length_b   1.000
_cell.length_c   1.000
_cell.angle_alpha   90.00
_cell.angle_beta   90.00
_cell.angle_gamma   90.00
#
_symmetry.space_group_name_H-M   'P 1'
#
loop_
_entity.id
_entity.type
_entity.pdbx_description
1 polymer ?
#
loop_
_entity_poly.entity_id
_entity_poly.type
_entity_poly.pdbx_seq_one_letter_code
_entity_poly.pdbx_strand_id
1 'polypeptide(L)'
;MAMTAAVHPLDTQAPAFRQTMNAADRSLLEHLRVTALDCRAAARADLFEACAMLAVEKPKAREAHAKTLIRTLSQILGKAPRFHRPGVAELSFDEDWLVALSRAVRREDHDSIAFLLRSRVPQHARRSLLFLMAMVSENFRQV
;
A
#
# COMPACT_ATOMS: atom_id res chain seq x y z
N MET A 1 27.63 -17.75 43.63
CA MET A 1 26.54 -16.76 43.55
C MET A 1 26.47 -16.29 42.10
N ALA A 2 25.66 -16.96 41.27
CA ALA A 2 25.56 -16.72 39.83
C ALA A 2 24.17 -16.14 39.53
N MET A 3 24.10 -14.94 38.96
CA MET A 3 22.86 -14.33 38.49
C MET A 3 22.56 -14.84 37.08
N THR A 4 21.62 -15.77 36.98
CA THR A 4 21.03 -16.21 35.70
C THR A 4 20.10 -15.11 35.21
N ALA A 5 20.53 -14.35 34.20
CA ALA A 5 19.65 -13.43 33.48
C ALA A 5 18.61 -14.26 32.72
N ALA A 6 17.37 -14.24 33.20
CA ALA A 6 16.24 -14.82 32.51
C ALA A 6 16.01 -14.04 31.21
N VAL A 7 16.31 -14.67 30.08
CA VAL A 7 15.98 -14.16 28.75
C VAL A 7 14.46 -14.19 28.62
N HIS A 8 13.84 -13.02 28.73
CA HIS A 8 12.43 -12.85 28.40
C HIS A 8 12.26 -13.15 26.89
N PRO A 9 11.39 -14.08 26.48
CA PRO A 9 11.07 -14.23 25.07
C PRO A 9 10.42 -12.93 24.62
N LEU A 10 11.06 -12.27 23.64
CA LEU A 10 10.43 -11.21 22.87
C LEU A 10 9.22 -11.84 22.19
N ASP A 11 8.05 -11.62 22.79
CA ASP A 11 6.78 -11.80 22.14
C ASP A 11 6.83 -11.01 20.84
N THR A 12 7.13 -11.73 19.75
CA THR A 12 7.07 -11.23 18.37
C THR A 12 5.60 -11.24 17.96
N GLN A 13 4.74 -10.65 18.80
CA GLN A 13 3.40 -10.27 18.40
C GLN A 13 3.56 -9.00 17.57
N ALA A 14 3.77 -9.21 16.26
CA ALA A 14 3.48 -8.15 15.31
C ALA A 14 2.05 -7.65 15.58
N PRO A 15 1.82 -6.34 15.61
CA PRO A 15 0.60 -5.75 16.13
C PRO A 15 -0.64 -6.30 15.41
N ALA A 16 -1.74 -6.38 16.17
CA ALA A 16 -3.02 -7.03 15.87
C ALA A 16 -3.76 -6.63 14.58
N PHE A 17 -3.15 -5.83 13.70
CA PHE A 17 -3.71 -5.46 12.40
C PHE A 17 -3.91 -6.67 11.46
N ARG A 18 -3.19 -7.78 11.72
CA ARG A 18 -3.15 -9.00 10.89
C ARG A 18 -4.45 -9.79 10.79
N GLN A 19 -5.43 -9.64 11.68
CA GLN A 19 -6.34 -10.77 11.94
C GLN A 19 -7.75 -10.74 11.33
N THR A 20 -8.12 -9.80 10.46
CA THR A 20 -9.22 -10.08 9.51
C THR A 20 -9.12 -9.19 8.26
N MET A 21 -8.63 -9.76 7.15
CA MET A 21 -8.65 -9.10 5.84
C MET A 21 -10.04 -9.29 5.21
N ASN A 22 -10.85 -8.24 5.12
CA ASN A 22 -12.15 -8.31 4.44
C ASN A 22 -11.97 -8.37 2.90
N ALA A 23 -13.05 -8.64 2.18
CA ALA A 23 -13.02 -8.80 0.72
C ALA A 23 -12.49 -7.55 -0.01
N ALA A 24 -12.91 -6.35 0.42
CA ALA A 24 -12.48 -5.09 -0.17
C ALA A 24 -10.96 -4.86 0.01
N ASP A 25 -10.43 -5.11 1.21
CA ASP A 25 -8.99 -5.00 1.48
C ASP A 25 -8.17 -6.00 0.67
N ARG A 26 -8.68 -7.24 0.54
CA ARG A 26 -8.03 -8.28 -0.26
C ARG A 26 -8.00 -7.90 -1.73
N SER A 27 -9.11 -7.41 -2.26
CA SER A 27 -9.23 -6.94 -3.65
C SER A 27 -8.28 -5.77 -3.93
N LEU A 28 -8.20 -4.81 -3.01
CA LEU A 28 -7.25 -3.70 -3.10
C LEU A 28 -5.81 -4.20 -3.10
N LEU A 29 -5.44 -5.05 -2.13
CA LEU A 29 -4.09 -5.57 -2.00
C LEU A 29 -3.65 -6.32 -3.26
N GLU A 30 -4.49 -7.23 -3.76
CA GLU A 30 -4.17 -8.00 -4.97
C GLU A 30 -4.03 -7.07 -6.19
N HIS A 31 -4.87 -6.03 -6.30
CA HIS A 31 -4.72 -5.03 -7.36
C HIS A 31 -3.41 -4.23 -7.24
N LEU A 32 -2.99 -3.86 -6.02
CA LEU A 32 -1.71 -3.18 -5.80
C LEU A 32 -0.53 -4.09 -6.11
N ARG A 33 -0.61 -5.40 -5.79
CA ARG A 33 0.43 -6.38 -6.11
C ARG A 33 0.61 -6.57 -7.61
N VAL A 34 -0.49 -6.72 -8.36
CA VAL A 34 -0.47 -6.79 -9.83
C VAL A 34 0.09 -5.49 -10.40
N THR A 35 -0.42 -4.34 -9.97
CA THR A 35 0.05 -3.04 -10.45
C THR A 35 1.54 -2.81 -10.17
N ALA A 36 2.05 -3.23 -9.01
CA ALA A 36 3.45 -3.15 -8.66
C ALA A 36 4.31 -4.13 -9.47
N LEU A 37 3.79 -5.29 -9.84
CA LEU A 37 4.45 -6.19 -10.78
C LEU A 37 4.54 -5.56 -12.16
N ASP A 38 3.45 -5.00 -12.67
CA ASP A 38 3.40 -4.34 -13.98
C ASP A 38 4.33 -3.13 -14.05
N CYS A 39 4.39 -2.30 -13.01
CA CYS A 39 5.32 -1.17 -12.98
C CYS A 39 6.79 -1.64 -12.99
N ARG A 40 7.10 -2.75 -12.32
CA ARG A 40 8.46 -3.34 -12.33
C ARG A 40 8.79 -4.00 -13.67
N ALA A 41 7.81 -4.59 -14.33
CA ALA A 41 7.94 -5.15 -15.67
C ALA A 41 8.13 -4.03 -16.70
N ALA A 42 7.31 -2.97 -16.66
CA ALA A 42 7.38 -1.80 -17.53
C ALA A 42 8.69 -1.02 -17.37
N ALA A 43 9.19 -0.83 -16.14
CA ALA A 43 10.51 -0.21 -15.91
C ALA A 43 11.68 -1.06 -16.44
N ARG A 44 11.48 -2.38 -16.62
CA ARG A 44 12.43 -3.27 -17.31
C ARG A 44 12.17 -3.37 -18.82
N ALA A 45 10.97 -3.00 -19.26
CA ALA A 45 10.51 -3.04 -20.64
C ALA A 45 10.44 -1.64 -21.27
N ASP A 46 11.12 -0.64 -20.68
CA ASP A 46 11.11 0.76 -21.12
C ASP A 46 11.91 0.95 -22.41
N LEU A 47 11.41 0.30 -23.47
CA LEU A 47 11.76 0.52 -24.86
C LEU A 47 10.53 0.45 -25.77
N PHE A 48 9.43 -0.18 -25.34
CA PHE A 48 8.23 -0.26 -26.16
C PHE A 48 6.96 -0.04 -25.33
N GLU A 49 6.41 1.17 -25.50
CA GLU A 49 4.97 1.33 -25.78
C GLU A 49 4.00 1.39 -24.59
N ALA A 50 2.90 2.12 -24.78
CA ALA A 50 1.64 1.95 -24.05
C ALA A 50 1.45 2.61 -22.66
N CYS A 51 1.97 3.81 -22.42
CA CYS A 51 1.36 4.72 -21.42
C CYS A 51 0.73 5.99 -22.02
N ALA A 52 0.73 6.13 -23.36
CA ALA A 52 0.36 7.39 -24.03
C ALA A 52 -1.12 7.52 -24.43
N MET A 53 -2.00 6.53 -24.20
CA MET A 53 -3.39 6.64 -24.66
C MET A 53 -4.44 6.22 -23.64
N LEU A 54 -5.19 7.24 -23.20
CA LEU A 54 -6.60 7.23 -22.77
C LEU A 54 -6.89 6.80 -21.32
N ALA A 55 -7.71 7.59 -20.60
CA ALA A 55 -9.14 7.29 -20.57
C ALA A 55 -10.07 8.24 -19.78
N VAL A 56 -11.24 8.41 -20.39
CA VAL A 56 -12.50 8.98 -19.90
C VAL A 56 -13.39 7.89 -19.25
N GLU A 57 -12.88 6.66 -19.05
CA GLU A 57 -13.63 5.52 -18.52
C GLU A 57 -13.16 5.13 -17.10
N LYS A 58 -14.11 4.96 -16.16
CA LYS A 58 -13.85 4.61 -14.75
C LYS A 58 -12.84 3.47 -14.50
N PRO A 59 -12.86 2.32 -15.20
CA PRO A 59 -11.89 1.24 -14.95
C PRO A 59 -10.45 1.63 -15.32
N LYS A 60 -10.26 2.43 -16.37
CA LYS A 60 -8.94 2.91 -16.78
C LYS A 60 -8.43 4.03 -15.86
N ALA A 61 -9.33 4.84 -15.30
CA ALA A 61 -8.98 5.80 -14.24
C ALA A 61 -8.48 5.09 -12.96
N ARG A 62 -9.13 3.99 -12.55
CA ARG A 62 -8.68 3.15 -11.43
C ARG A 62 -7.24 2.66 -11.63
N GLU A 63 -6.96 2.11 -12.81
CA GLU A 63 -5.62 1.59 -13.14
C GLU A 63 -4.58 2.71 -13.18
N ALA A 64 -4.91 3.87 -13.78
CA ALA A 64 -4.03 5.04 -13.82
C ALA A 64 -3.71 5.57 -12.41
N HIS A 65 -4.70 5.64 -11.52
CA HIS A 65 -4.50 6.06 -10.14
C HIS A 65 -3.64 5.06 -9.36
N ALA A 66 -3.87 3.76 -9.50
CA ALA A 66 -3.05 2.73 -8.87
C ALA A 66 -1.60 2.77 -9.37
N LYS A 67 -1.38 2.88 -10.68
CA LYS A 67 -0.04 3.02 -11.29
C LYS A 67 0.67 4.27 -10.79
N THR A 68 -0.05 5.40 -10.75
CA THR A 68 0.48 6.67 -10.23
C THR A 68 0.86 6.54 -8.76
N LEU A 69 0.00 5.94 -7.93
CA LEU A 69 0.27 5.67 -6.51
C LEU A 69 1.55 4.84 -6.35
N ILE A 70 1.68 3.71 -7.04
CA ILE A 70 2.85 2.83 -6.90
C ILE A 70 4.14 3.53 -7.35
N ARG A 71 4.11 4.26 -8.47
CA ARG A 71 5.28 4.99 -9.00
C ARG A 71 5.69 6.15 -8.10
N THR A 72 4.73 6.90 -7.56
CA THR A 72 5.02 8.00 -6.63
C THR A 72 5.43 7.49 -5.26
N LEU A 73 4.95 6.32 -4.83
CA LEU A 73 5.29 5.75 -3.53
C LEU A 73 6.79 5.46 -3.39
N SER A 74 7.46 4.96 -4.45
CA SER A 74 8.91 4.76 -4.41
C SER A 74 9.69 6.06 -4.28
N GLN A 75 9.20 7.14 -4.90
CA GLN A 75 9.80 8.48 -4.81
C GLN A 75 9.58 9.08 -3.41
N ILE A 76 8.36 8.96 -2.87
CA ILE A 76 7.98 9.49 -1.57
C ILE A 76 8.74 8.81 -0.42
N LEU A 77 8.90 7.49 -0.50
CA LEU A 77 9.59 6.71 0.52
C LEU A 77 11.12 6.74 0.38
N GLY A 78 11.64 7.28 -0.73
CA GLY A 78 13.07 7.27 -1.07
C GLY A 78 13.65 5.87 -1.32
N LYS A 79 12.81 4.84 -1.37
CA LYS A 79 13.16 3.43 -1.61
C LYS A 79 12.00 2.70 -2.27
N ALA A 80 12.30 1.66 -3.03
CA ALA A 80 11.27 0.82 -3.63
C ALA A 80 10.45 0.12 -2.52
N PRO A 81 9.11 0.31 -2.48
CA PRO A 81 8.25 -0.43 -1.55
C PRO A 81 8.30 -1.93 -1.87
N ARG A 82 8.32 -2.76 -0.83
CA ARG A 82 8.36 -4.21 -0.94
C ARG A 82 6.94 -4.74 -1.18
N PHE A 83 6.69 -5.26 -2.36
CA PHE A 83 5.45 -5.98 -2.69
C PHE A 83 5.74 -7.45 -2.96
N HIS A 84 4.96 -8.33 -2.34
CA HIS A 84 4.94 -9.75 -2.64
C HIS A 84 4.24 -10.00 -3.99
N ARG A 85 4.34 -11.25 -4.46
CA ARG A 85 3.60 -11.69 -5.65
C ARG A 85 2.11 -11.80 -5.33
N PRO A 86 1.21 -11.63 -6.30
CA PRO A 86 -0.21 -11.92 -6.12
C PRO A 86 -0.44 -13.33 -5.55
N GLY A 87 -1.43 -13.48 -4.68
CA GLY A 87 -1.77 -14.77 -4.04
C GLY A 87 -0.88 -15.22 -2.88
N VAL A 88 0.17 -14.47 -2.51
CA VAL A 88 0.97 -14.77 -1.32
C VAL A 88 0.19 -14.43 -0.05
N ALA A 89 0.07 -15.38 0.88
CA ALA A 89 -0.70 -15.19 2.12
C ALA A 89 -0.08 -14.16 3.06
N GLU A 90 1.24 -14.05 3.08
CA GLU A 90 1.98 -13.11 3.92
C GLU A 90 1.94 -11.69 3.37
N LEU A 91 1.98 -10.71 4.28
CA LEU A 91 2.10 -9.29 3.96
C LEU A 91 3.50 -8.78 4.25
N SER A 92 4.05 -7.99 3.34
CA SER A 92 5.18 -7.13 3.68
C SER A 92 4.74 -6.00 4.63
N PHE A 93 5.70 -5.35 5.28
CA PHE A 93 5.39 -4.16 6.08
C PHE A 93 4.74 -3.06 5.24
N ASP A 94 5.18 -2.88 3.98
CA ASP A 94 4.65 -1.82 3.11
C ASP A 94 3.22 -2.14 2.66
N GLU A 95 2.92 -3.41 2.41
CA GLU A 95 1.58 -3.90 2.09
C GLU A 95 0.64 -3.70 3.28
N ASP A 96 1.08 -4.09 4.47
CA ASP A 96 0.32 -3.96 5.72
C ASP A 96 -0.04 -2.49 6.00
N TRP A 97 0.94 -1.60 5.86
CA TRP A 97 0.77 -0.17 6.03
C TRP A 97 -0.20 0.46 5.01
N LEU A 98 -0.15 0.05 3.73
CA LEU A 98 -1.08 0.55 2.70
C LEU A 98 -2.52 0.08 2.97
N VAL A 99 -2.70 -1.17 3.37
CA VAL A 99 -4.03 -1.70 3.75
C VAL A 99 -4.54 -0.94 4.99
N ALA A 100 -3.69 -0.69 5.98
CA ALA A 100 -4.06 0.08 7.17
C ALA A 100 -4.50 1.51 6.81
N LEU A 101 -3.75 2.17 5.94
CA LEU A 101 -4.08 3.51 5.49
C LEU A 101 -5.40 3.52 4.72
N SER A 102 -5.63 2.56 3.83
CA SER A 102 -6.89 2.46 3.09
C SER A 102 -8.09 2.23 4.03
N ARG A 103 -7.96 1.36 5.04
CA ARG A 103 -9.01 1.16 6.05
C ARG A 103 -9.34 2.44 6.81
N ALA A 104 -8.31 3.15 7.27
CA ALA A 104 -8.48 4.41 7.98
C ALA A 104 -9.16 5.47 7.09
N VAL A 105 -8.76 5.56 5.82
CA VAL A 105 -9.39 6.44 4.83
C VAL A 105 -10.86 6.11 4.62
N ARG A 106 -11.22 4.83 4.41
CA ARG A 106 -12.63 4.44 4.19
C ARG A 106 -13.51 4.60 5.42
N ARG A 107 -12.93 4.60 6.63
CA ARG A 107 -13.62 4.82 7.90
C ARG A 107 -13.61 6.28 8.33
N GLU A 108 -12.99 7.16 7.54
CA GLU A 108 -12.79 8.57 7.88
C GLU A 108 -12.09 8.76 9.25
N ASP A 109 -11.24 7.79 9.64
CA ASP A 109 -10.47 7.82 10.88
C ASP A 109 -9.25 8.73 10.71
N HIS A 110 -9.47 10.03 10.92
CA HIS A 110 -8.46 11.07 10.71
C HIS A 110 -7.22 10.92 11.59
N ASP A 111 -7.36 10.40 12.81
CA ASP A 111 -6.24 10.19 13.72
C ASP A 111 -5.34 9.07 13.23
N SER A 112 -5.93 7.93 12.83
CA SER A 112 -5.18 6.83 12.22
C SER A 112 -4.54 7.24 10.89
N ILE A 113 -5.24 8.02 10.05
CA ILE A 113 -4.67 8.57 8.81
C ILE A 113 -3.45 9.43 9.11
N ALA A 114 -3.57 10.37 10.05
CA ALA A 114 -2.49 11.27 10.41
C ALA A 114 -1.28 10.51 10.97
N PHE A 115 -1.52 9.53 11.84
CA PHE A 115 -0.48 8.67 12.40
C PHE A 115 0.25 7.86 11.31
N LEU A 116 -0.49 7.17 10.44
CA LEU A 116 0.07 6.33 9.39
C LEU A 116 0.83 7.15 8.34
N LEU A 117 0.36 8.35 8.00
CA LEU A 117 1.11 9.24 7.10
C LEU A 117 2.39 9.76 7.79
N ARG A 118 2.31 10.18 9.06
CA ARG A 118 3.48 10.70 9.78
C ARG A 118 4.58 9.66 9.96
N SER A 119 4.23 8.38 10.12
CA SER A 119 5.20 7.33 10.38
C SER A 119 6.13 7.02 9.20
N ARG A 120 5.74 7.37 7.96
CA ARG A 120 6.52 6.99 6.75
C ARG A 120 6.64 8.05 5.67
N VAL A 121 5.78 9.06 5.69
CA VAL A 121 5.66 10.03 4.59
C VAL A 121 6.17 11.40 5.04
N PRO A 122 7.14 12.01 4.32
CA PRO A 122 7.60 13.36 4.62
C PRO A 122 6.45 14.35 4.47
N GLN A 123 6.45 15.42 5.28
CA GLN A 123 5.31 16.33 5.41
C GLN A 123 4.79 16.88 4.06
N HIS A 124 5.70 17.24 3.15
CA HIS A 124 5.35 17.82 1.84
C HIS A 124 4.57 16.85 0.93
N ALA A 125 4.71 15.53 1.12
CA ALA A 125 4.08 14.52 0.27
C ALA A 125 2.77 13.96 0.85
N ARG A 126 2.45 14.25 2.11
CA ARG A 126 1.31 13.64 2.84
C ARG A 126 -0.03 13.92 2.17
N ARG A 127 -0.27 15.16 1.74
CA ARG A 127 -1.53 15.57 1.10
C ARG A 127 -1.74 14.85 -0.22
N SER A 128 -0.71 14.80 -1.07
CA SER A 128 -0.76 14.15 -2.37
C SER A 128 -0.98 12.64 -2.23
N LEU A 129 -0.31 12.00 -1.28
CA LEU A 129 -0.49 10.57 -1.04
C LEU A 129 -1.89 10.27 -0.50
N LEU A 130 -2.40 11.07 0.43
CA LEU A 130 -3.75 10.92 0.97
C LEU A 130 -4.80 11.02 -0.14
N PHE A 131 -4.66 11.99 -1.04
CA PHE A 131 -5.55 12.14 -2.20
C PHE A 131 -5.54 10.89 -3.09
N LEU A 132 -4.36 10.39 -3.47
CA LEU A 132 -4.23 9.18 -4.29
C LEU A 132 -4.83 7.97 -3.57
N MET A 133 -4.59 7.83 -2.27
CA MET A 133 -5.13 6.73 -1.48
C MET A 133 -6.65 6.80 -1.37
N ALA A 134 -7.23 7.99 -1.22
CA ALA A 134 -8.69 8.17 -1.21
C ALA A 134 -9.31 7.79 -2.56
N MET A 135 -8.74 8.29 -3.66
CA MET A 135 -9.18 7.94 -5.01
C MET A 135 -9.10 6.43 -5.26
N VAL A 136 -8.01 5.78 -4.88
CA VAL A 136 -7.88 4.33 -5.03
C VAL A 136 -8.89 3.63 -4.13
N SER A 137 -8.98 3.96 -2.84
CA SER A 137 -9.83 3.27 -1.87
C SER A 137 -11.32 3.34 -2.19
N GLU A 138 -11.81 4.47 -2.68
CA GLU A 138 -13.22 4.64 -3.06
C GLU A 138 -13.63 3.67 -4.17
N ASN A 139 -12.72 3.37 -5.11
CA ASN A 139 -12.97 2.41 -6.19
C ASN A 139 -13.11 0.95 -5.71
N PHE A 140 -12.73 0.64 -4.47
CA PHE A 140 -12.84 -0.71 -3.88
C PHE A 140 -13.92 -0.80 -2.79
N ARG A 141 -14.71 0.26 -2.58
CA ARG A 141 -15.78 0.28 -1.57
C ARG A 141 -17.02 -0.53 -1.98
N GLN A 142 -17.10 -0.93 -3.25
CA GLN A 142 -18.30 -1.54 -3.89
C GLN A 142 -18.16 -3.03 -4.24
N VAL A 143 -17.19 -3.75 -3.68
CA VAL A 143 -17.04 -5.21 -3.88
C VAL A 143 -17.67 -5.98 -2.73
#